data_AF-A0A6P3HRT0-F1
#
_entry.id   AF-A0A6P3HRT0-F1
#
_cell.length_a   1.000
_cell.length_b   1.000
_cell.length_c   1.000
_cell.angle_alpha   90.00
_cell.angle_beta   90.00
_cell.angle_gamma   90.00
#
_symmetry.space_group_name_H-M   'P 1'
#
loop_
_entity.id
_entity.type
_entity.pdbx_description
1 polymer ?
#
loop_
_entity_poly.entity_id
_entity_poly.type
_entity_poly.pdbx_seq_one_letter_code
_entity_poly.pdbx_strand_id
1 'polypeptide(L)'
;MWASWIPVLCLGVCLLLPPEPVGSEGAVPIPITCSTRGLDIRKEKADVLCPGGCPLEEFSVFGHIVYASVSSICGAAVHRGVIGHSGGPVRIYSLPGRENYSSVVANGIQSQTLSRWSASFTVTKGKSGTQEATGQAVSTTHPATGKRLKKTPEKKTGNKDCKADIAFLIDGSFNIGQRRFNLQKNFVGKVALMLGIGTEGPHVGLVQASEHPKIEFYLKNFTSAKDVLFAIKEVAFRGGNSNTGKALKHTAQKFFTADTGARKGIPKVVVVFIDGWPSDDIEEAGIVAREFGVNVFIVSVAKPIPEELGMVQDVAFVDKAVCRNNGFFSYHMPNWFGTTKYVKPLVQKLCTHEQMMCSKTCYNSVNIAFLIDGSSSVGESNFRLMLEFVSNIAKTFEISDIGAKIAAVQFTYDQRTEFSFTDYSTKENVLAVIRNISYMSGGTATGDAISFTVRNVFGPVRDSPNKNFLVIVTDGQSYDDVRGPAAAAHDAGITIFSVGVAWAPLDDLKDMASKPKESHAFFTREFTGLEPIVSDVIRGICRDFLESQQ
;
A
#
# COMPACT_ATOMS: atom_id res chain seq x y z
N MET A 1 50.99 15.81 49.03
CA MET A 1 51.17 15.18 50.36
C MET A 1 50.22 13.99 50.40
N TRP A 2 50.68 12.80 49.99
CA TRP A 2 51.23 11.74 50.86
C TRP A 2 50.18 11.13 51.80
N ALA A 3 49.69 9.94 51.44
CA ALA A 3 49.61 8.74 52.27
C ALA A 3 48.79 7.65 51.53
N SER A 4 48.99 6.34 51.63
CA SER A 4 50.13 5.47 51.94
C SER A 4 49.58 4.03 52.13
N TRP A 5 50.34 3.03 51.67
CA TRP A 5 50.43 1.62 52.13
C TRP A 5 49.52 0.57 51.46
N ILE A 6 49.89 -0.70 51.22
CA ILE A 6 51.13 -1.53 51.09
C ILE A 6 50.64 -2.90 50.48
N PRO A 7 51.51 -3.79 49.94
CA PRO A 7 51.17 -4.84 48.97
C PRO A 7 50.99 -6.25 49.57
N VAL A 8 50.47 -7.20 48.77
CA VAL A 8 50.65 -8.64 48.98
C VAL A 8 50.92 -9.34 47.65
N LEU A 9 52.15 -9.84 47.49
CA LEU A 9 52.51 -10.92 46.58
C LEU A 9 52.01 -12.24 47.17
N CYS A 10 51.37 -13.09 46.37
CA CYS A 10 51.29 -14.52 46.64
C CYS A 10 51.51 -15.32 45.35
N LEU A 11 52.34 -16.34 45.51
CA LEU A 11 52.88 -17.24 44.49
C LEU A 11 51.78 -18.07 43.80
N GLY A 12 51.97 -18.31 42.50
CA GLY A 12 51.17 -19.23 41.70
C GLY A 12 52.07 -20.03 40.76
N VAL A 13 52.51 -21.18 41.26
CA VAL A 13 53.30 -22.25 40.65
C VAL A 13 52.90 -22.56 39.20
N CYS A 14 53.91 -22.65 38.32
CA CYS A 14 53.83 -23.35 37.03
C CYS A 14 53.51 -24.83 37.27
N LEU A 15 52.28 -25.24 36.96
CA LEU A 15 51.93 -26.63 36.71
C LEU A 15 51.74 -26.81 35.21
N LEU A 16 52.70 -27.51 34.61
CA LEU A 16 52.64 -28.09 33.28
C LEU A 16 51.39 -28.96 33.15
N LEU A 17 50.44 -28.54 32.32
CA LEU A 17 49.37 -29.43 31.84
C LEU A 17 49.92 -30.28 30.69
N PRO A 18 49.64 -31.60 30.67
CA PRO A 18 50.10 -32.52 29.64
C PRO A 18 49.42 -32.23 28.29
N PRO A 19 50.02 -32.66 27.16
CA PRO A 19 49.38 -32.53 25.86
C PRO A 19 48.09 -33.37 25.84
N GLU A 20 46.98 -32.73 25.49
CA GLU A 20 45.72 -33.44 25.26
C GLU A 20 45.87 -34.47 24.11
N PRO A 21 45.17 -35.60 24.18
CA PRO A 21 45.39 -36.71 23.28
C PRO A 21 44.87 -36.38 21.87
N VAL A 22 45.62 -36.83 20.86
CA VAL A 22 45.16 -36.91 19.47
C VAL A 22 43.99 -37.89 19.40
N GLY A 23 42.78 -37.37 19.62
CA GLY A 23 41.52 -38.09 19.45
C GLY A 23 41.10 -38.06 17.99
N SER A 24 41.26 -39.20 17.30
CA SER A 24 40.61 -39.45 16.02
C SER A 24 39.11 -39.70 16.23
N GLU A 25 38.31 -38.65 16.34
CA GLU A 25 36.85 -38.78 16.31
C GLU A 25 36.34 -38.67 14.87
N GLY A 26 35.85 -39.79 14.34
CA GLY A 26 35.04 -39.82 13.13
C GLY A 26 33.70 -39.13 13.39
N ALA A 27 33.67 -37.81 13.22
CA ALA A 27 32.45 -37.03 13.35
C ALA A 27 31.38 -37.55 12.37
N VAL A 28 30.20 -37.88 12.90
CA VAL A 28 29.03 -38.27 12.09
C VAL A 28 28.70 -37.11 11.12
N PRO A 29 28.49 -37.38 9.81
CA PRO A 29 28.15 -36.34 8.86
C PRO A 29 26.86 -35.62 9.25
N ILE A 30 26.87 -34.29 9.20
CA ILE A 30 25.72 -33.44 9.54
C ILE A 30 24.67 -33.58 8.42
N PRO A 31 23.44 -34.06 8.69
CA PRO A 31 22.40 -34.10 7.67
C PRO A 31 22.01 -32.68 7.28
N ILE A 32 21.99 -32.38 5.97
CA ILE A 32 21.66 -31.07 5.42
C ILE A 32 20.50 -31.16 4.42
N THR A 33 19.96 -30.02 4.01
CA THR A 33 18.93 -29.94 2.96
C THR A 33 19.57 -29.64 1.60
N CYS A 34 18.85 -29.88 0.49
CA CYS A 34 19.27 -29.51 -0.86
C CYS A 34 19.63 -28.01 -1.00
N SER A 35 19.01 -27.17 -0.17
CA SER A 35 19.19 -25.71 -0.15
C SER A 35 20.27 -25.22 0.81
N THR A 36 20.92 -26.10 1.58
CA THR A 36 21.97 -25.69 2.54
C THR A 36 23.20 -25.19 1.80
N ARG A 37 23.66 -23.97 2.14
CA ARG A 37 24.77 -23.29 1.47
C ARG A 37 26.07 -23.39 2.25
N GLY A 38 27.19 -23.16 1.58
CA GLY A 38 28.51 -23.13 2.22
C GLY A 38 28.57 -22.18 3.42
N LEU A 39 27.90 -21.02 3.35
CA LEU A 39 27.85 -20.01 4.42
C LEU A 39 27.04 -20.45 5.64
N ASP A 40 26.18 -21.46 5.49
CA ASP A 40 25.39 -21.99 6.61
C ASP A 40 26.25 -22.90 7.50
N ILE A 41 27.44 -23.30 7.05
CA ILE A 41 28.39 -24.11 7.82
C ILE A 41 29.53 -23.24 8.37
N ARG A 42 29.54 -23.05 9.69
CA ARG A 42 30.50 -22.18 10.40
C ARG A 42 31.83 -22.84 10.75
N LYS A 43 32.07 -24.08 10.28
CA LYS A 43 33.31 -24.82 10.55
C LYS A 43 34.28 -24.63 9.38
N GLU A 44 35.57 -24.56 9.65
CA GLU A 44 36.60 -24.56 8.60
C GLU A 44 36.57 -25.85 7.77
N LYS A 45 36.18 -26.96 8.40
CA LYS A 45 36.00 -28.27 7.80
C LYS A 45 34.78 -28.96 8.40
N ALA A 46 33.92 -29.53 7.56
CA ALA A 46 32.78 -30.32 8.03
C ALA A 46 32.46 -31.48 7.09
N ASP A 47 31.97 -32.58 7.66
CA ASP A 47 31.29 -33.64 6.91
C ASP A 47 29.79 -33.39 6.96
N VAL A 48 29.14 -33.41 5.80
CA VAL A 48 27.70 -33.24 5.65
C VAL A 48 27.11 -34.39 4.85
N LEU A 49 25.82 -34.67 5.03
CA LEU A 49 25.09 -35.69 4.28
C LEU A 49 24.00 -35.02 3.43
N CYS A 50 24.19 -35.07 2.11
CA CYS A 50 23.22 -34.56 1.15
C CYS A 50 22.11 -35.60 0.91
N PRO A 51 20.82 -35.19 0.92
CA PRO A 51 19.71 -36.08 0.61
C PRO A 51 19.68 -36.40 -0.89
N GLY A 52 19.06 -37.54 -1.24
CA GLY A 52 18.81 -37.90 -2.63
C GLY A 52 17.58 -37.21 -3.22
N GLY A 53 17.52 -37.11 -4.55
CA GLY A 53 16.35 -36.57 -5.26
C GLY A 53 16.22 -35.04 -5.22
N CYS A 54 17.32 -34.31 -5.01
CA CYS A 54 17.27 -32.86 -5.04
C CYS A 54 16.93 -32.30 -6.43
N PRO A 55 16.01 -31.32 -6.54
CA PRO A 55 15.63 -30.71 -7.81
C PRO A 55 16.80 -29.92 -8.41
N LEU A 56 17.21 -30.28 -9.63
CA LEU A 56 18.39 -29.69 -10.28
C LEU A 56 18.21 -28.23 -10.68
N GLU A 57 16.98 -27.85 -11.03
CA GLU A 57 16.61 -26.51 -11.47
C GLU A 57 16.62 -25.47 -10.33
N GLU A 58 16.67 -25.91 -9.07
CA GLU A 58 16.67 -25.05 -7.89
C GLU A 58 18.06 -24.84 -7.28
N PHE A 59 19.09 -25.51 -7.79
CA PHE A 59 20.44 -25.36 -7.25
C PHE A 59 21.07 -24.04 -7.69
N SER A 60 21.27 -23.16 -6.72
CA SER A 60 22.13 -22.00 -6.89
C SER A 60 23.59 -22.41 -6.69
N VAL A 61 24.38 -22.48 -7.76
CA VAL A 61 25.82 -22.81 -7.73
C VAL A 61 26.60 -21.69 -8.42
N PHE A 62 27.51 -21.03 -7.71
CA PHE A 62 28.34 -19.96 -8.26
C PHE A 62 29.81 -20.36 -8.22
N GLY A 63 30.45 -20.37 -9.39
CA GLY A 63 31.83 -20.79 -9.55
C GLY A 63 32.01 -22.23 -10.02
N HIS A 64 33.28 -22.62 -10.15
CA HIS A 64 33.71 -23.97 -10.48
C HIS A 64 34.95 -24.28 -9.65
N ILE A 65 35.10 -25.53 -9.22
CA ILE A 65 36.17 -26.01 -8.33
C ILE A 65 36.10 -25.41 -6.91
N VAL A 66 36.12 -24.08 -6.83
CA VAL A 66 35.86 -23.29 -5.63
C VAL A 66 34.57 -22.52 -5.87
N TYR A 67 33.65 -22.69 -4.92
CA TYR A 67 32.30 -22.16 -5.01
C TYR A 67 32.14 -21.01 -4.01
N ALA A 68 31.43 -19.95 -4.41
CA ALA A 68 31.08 -18.89 -3.47
C ALA A 68 30.24 -19.49 -2.34
N SER A 69 30.43 -19.05 -1.10
CA SER A 69 29.73 -19.63 0.07
C SER A 69 28.20 -19.52 0.01
N VAL A 70 27.66 -18.68 -0.88
CA VAL A 70 26.22 -18.62 -1.20
C VAL A 70 25.71 -19.80 -2.04
N SER A 71 26.60 -20.62 -2.59
CA SER A 71 26.24 -21.81 -3.39
C SER A 71 25.70 -22.95 -2.51
N SER A 72 24.73 -23.70 -3.03
CA SER A 72 24.27 -24.98 -2.43
C SER A 72 25.43 -25.96 -2.32
N ILE A 73 25.62 -26.56 -1.15
CA ILE A 73 26.67 -27.57 -0.94
C ILE A 73 26.38 -28.82 -1.77
N CYS A 74 25.13 -29.29 -1.79
CA CYS A 74 24.73 -30.46 -2.56
C CYS A 74 24.79 -30.20 -4.07
N GLY A 75 24.34 -29.02 -4.52
CA GLY A 75 24.49 -28.60 -5.91
C GLY A 75 25.96 -28.50 -6.32
N ALA A 76 26.82 -27.90 -5.50
CA ALA A 76 28.26 -27.83 -5.74
C ALA A 76 28.93 -29.22 -5.76
N ALA A 77 28.46 -30.15 -4.92
CA ALA A 77 28.97 -31.53 -4.87
C ALA A 77 28.56 -32.36 -6.08
N VAL A 78 27.31 -32.21 -6.56
CA VAL A 78 26.87 -32.81 -7.84
C VAL A 78 27.63 -32.16 -9.01
N HIS A 79 27.69 -30.84 -9.06
CA HIS A 79 28.42 -30.09 -10.10
C HIS A 79 29.91 -30.49 -10.14
N ARG A 80 30.54 -30.73 -8.98
CA ARG A 80 31.94 -31.20 -8.90
C ARG A 80 32.12 -32.69 -9.21
N GLY A 81 31.04 -33.47 -9.29
CA GLY A 81 31.08 -34.92 -9.48
C GLY A 81 31.48 -35.69 -8.21
N VAL A 82 31.34 -35.07 -7.04
CA VAL A 82 31.65 -35.68 -5.73
C VAL A 82 30.56 -36.67 -5.32
N ILE A 83 29.29 -36.35 -5.62
CA ILE A 83 28.11 -37.19 -5.44
C ILE A 83 27.23 -37.14 -6.70
N GLY A 84 26.37 -38.14 -6.88
CA GLY A 84 25.30 -38.12 -7.89
C GLY A 84 23.97 -37.63 -7.33
N HIS A 85 22.89 -37.71 -8.12
CA HIS A 85 21.53 -37.30 -7.72
C HIS A 85 20.92 -38.13 -6.58
N SER A 86 21.50 -39.29 -6.26
CA SER A 86 21.11 -40.13 -5.12
C SER A 86 21.51 -39.53 -3.76
N GLY A 87 22.26 -38.42 -3.74
CA GLY A 87 22.80 -37.85 -2.51
C GLY A 87 24.01 -38.63 -1.99
N GLY A 88 24.49 -38.27 -0.79
CA GLY A 88 25.63 -38.93 -0.16
C GLY A 88 26.48 -38.00 0.71
N PRO A 89 27.51 -38.57 1.38
CA PRO A 89 28.38 -37.82 2.27
C PRO A 89 29.34 -36.93 1.47
N VAL A 90 29.41 -35.66 1.85
CA VAL A 90 30.26 -34.63 1.24
C VAL A 90 31.11 -34.01 2.35
N ARG A 91 32.41 -33.88 2.10
CA ARG A 91 33.30 -33.10 2.96
C ARG A 91 33.50 -31.72 2.37
N ILE A 92 33.33 -30.70 3.19
CA ILE A 92 33.51 -29.30 2.80
C ILE A 92 34.74 -28.71 3.48
N TYR A 93 35.41 -27.80 2.77
CA TYR A 93 36.49 -26.96 3.28
C TYR A 93 36.15 -25.50 3.00
N SER A 94 36.01 -24.72 4.06
CA SER A 94 35.78 -23.28 3.97
C SER A 94 37.08 -22.58 3.56
N LEU A 95 36.97 -21.58 2.69
CA LEU A 95 38.09 -20.83 2.11
C LEU A 95 37.78 -19.33 2.19
N PRO A 96 38.79 -18.45 2.16
CA PRO A 96 38.56 -17.02 1.96
C PRO A 96 37.77 -16.73 0.68
N GLY A 97 37.10 -15.58 0.66
CA GLY A 97 36.42 -15.07 -0.52
C GLY A 97 37.36 -14.86 -1.71
N ARG A 98 36.79 -14.85 -2.92
CA ARG A 98 37.50 -14.58 -4.16
C ARG A 98 36.81 -13.47 -4.95
N GLU A 99 37.61 -12.82 -5.77
CA GLU A 99 37.14 -12.04 -6.90
C GLU A 99 36.97 -12.98 -8.09
N ASN A 100 35.85 -12.84 -8.81
CA ASN A 100 35.47 -13.58 -10.01
C ASN A 100 35.33 -15.10 -9.86
N TYR A 101 34.08 -15.55 -9.73
CA TYR A 101 33.69 -16.95 -9.87
C TYR A 101 33.22 -17.20 -11.30
N SER A 102 33.89 -18.07 -12.04
CA SER A 102 33.54 -18.39 -13.43
C SER A 102 32.42 -19.44 -13.51
N SER A 103 31.52 -19.28 -14.48
CA SER A 103 30.45 -20.22 -14.81
C SER A 103 30.99 -21.38 -15.65
N VAL A 104 30.60 -22.60 -15.32
CA VAL A 104 30.88 -23.82 -16.08
C VAL A 104 29.64 -24.71 -16.03
N VAL A 105 29.39 -25.48 -17.10
CA VAL A 105 28.40 -26.57 -17.08
C VAL A 105 29.14 -27.87 -16.78
N ALA A 106 28.80 -28.54 -15.67
CA ALA A 106 29.38 -29.82 -15.28
C ALA A 106 28.35 -30.70 -14.59
N ASN A 107 28.36 -32.01 -14.89
CA ASN A 107 27.51 -33.03 -14.27
C ASN A 107 26.01 -32.64 -14.23
N GLY A 108 25.51 -32.06 -15.33
CA GLY A 108 24.11 -31.67 -15.49
C GLY A 108 23.69 -30.39 -14.75
N ILE A 109 24.63 -29.67 -14.13
CA ILE A 109 24.38 -28.38 -13.47
C ILE A 109 25.15 -27.28 -14.20
N GLN A 110 24.49 -26.16 -14.50
CA GLN A 110 25.14 -24.95 -14.98
C GLN A 110 25.41 -24.02 -13.79
N SER A 111 26.68 -23.84 -13.42
CA SER A 111 27.03 -22.84 -12.41
C SER A 111 26.96 -21.42 -12.98
N GLN A 112 26.80 -20.42 -12.12
CA GLN A 112 26.65 -19.01 -12.49
C GLN A 112 27.94 -18.22 -12.19
N THR A 113 28.12 -17.12 -12.91
CA THR A 113 29.19 -16.15 -12.63
C THR A 113 28.85 -15.30 -11.41
N LEU A 114 29.85 -14.95 -10.60
CA LEU A 114 29.70 -13.99 -9.49
C LEU A 114 30.97 -13.13 -9.39
N SER A 115 30.82 -11.80 -9.38
CA SER A 115 31.96 -10.87 -9.46
C SER A 115 32.81 -10.84 -8.19
N ARG A 116 32.21 -10.87 -7.01
CA ARG A 116 32.93 -10.89 -5.73
C ARG A 116 32.07 -11.49 -4.62
N TRP A 117 32.67 -12.27 -3.73
CA TRP A 117 32.00 -12.75 -2.53
C TRP A 117 32.98 -12.95 -1.37
N SER A 118 32.53 -12.73 -0.14
CA SER A 118 33.40 -12.63 1.06
C SER A 118 33.94 -13.96 1.58
N ALA A 119 33.37 -15.10 1.18
CA ALA A 119 33.82 -16.43 1.60
C ALA A 119 33.61 -17.47 0.49
N SER A 120 34.44 -18.51 0.43
CA SER A 120 34.30 -19.59 -0.55
C SER A 120 34.31 -20.95 0.14
N PHE A 121 34.04 -22.01 -0.62
CA PHE A 121 34.29 -23.36 -0.17
C PHE A 121 34.67 -24.28 -1.34
N THR A 122 35.29 -25.41 -1.01
CA THR A 122 35.46 -26.54 -1.93
C THR A 122 34.87 -27.79 -1.31
N VAL A 123 34.53 -28.76 -2.16
CA VAL A 123 33.87 -30.01 -1.77
C VAL A 123 34.70 -31.21 -2.23
N THR A 124 34.80 -32.22 -1.38
CA THR A 124 35.42 -33.53 -1.68
C THR A 124 34.55 -34.66 -1.12
N LYS A 125 34.89 -35.91 -1.46
CA LYS A 125 34.11 -37.09 -1.03
C LYS A 125 34.17 -37.24 0.49
N GLY A 126 33.01 -37.30 1.15
CA GLY A 126 32.89 -37.53 2.58
C GLY A 126 33.15 -38.99 2.96
N LYS A 127 33.54 -39.25 4.21
CA LYS A 127 33.67 -40.62 4.74
C LYS A 127 32.28 -41.18 5.06
N SER A 128 31.93 -42.34 4.52
CA SER A 128 30.72 -43.09 4.90
C SER A 128 31.06 -43.97 6.11
N GLY A 129 30.44 -43.70 7.27
CA GLY A 129 30.40 -44.65 8.37
C GLY A 129 29.11 -45.47 8.25
N THR A 130 29.23 -46.78 8.06
CA THR A 130 28.10 -47.72 8.12
C THR A 130 27.66 -47.92 9.56
N GLN A 131 26.43 -47.51 9.89
CA GLN A 131 25.66 -48.08 11.00
C GLN A 131 24.21 -48.26 10.53
N GLU A 132 23.77 -49.52 10.52
CA GLU A 132 22.38 -49.95 10.28
C GLU A 132 21.49 -49.44 11.41
N ALA A 133 20.39 -48.77 11.06
CA ALA A 133 19.30 -48.46 11.99
C ALA A 133 18.16 -49.45 11.75
N THR A 134 18.04 -50.45 12.62
CA THR A 134 16.86 -51.31 12.73
C THR A 134 15.70 -50.52 13.33
N GLY A 135 14.78 -50.07 12.47
CA GLY A 135 13.49 -49.51 12.89
C GLY A 135 12.39 -50.57 12.84
N GLN A 136 11.90 -51.01 14.01
CA GLN A 136 10.70 -51.86 14.12
C GLN A 136 9.45 -51.11 13.64
N ALA A 137 8.66 -51.77 12.80
CA ALA A 137 7.33 -51.31 12.41
C ALA A 137 6.34 -51.52 13.56
N VAL A 138 5.72 -50.43 14.05
CA VAL A 138 4.53 -50.51 14.91
C VAL A 138 3.31 -50.25 14.03
N SER A 139 2.58 -51.34 13.75
CA SER A 139 1.22 -51.34 13.22
C SER A 139 0.25 -51.06 14.35
N THR A 140 -0.60 -50.04 14.21
CA THR A 140 -1.83 -49.95 14.99
C THR A 140 -3.02 -49.72 14.06
N THR A 141 -3.96 -50.65 14.19
CA THR A 141 -5.22 -50.82 13.48
C THR A 141 -6.21 -49.67 13.71
N HIS A 142 -6.98 -49.37 12.67
CA HIS A 142 -8.15 -48.49 12.68
C HIS A 142 -9.23 -48.93 13.70
N PRO A 143 -9.89 -47.98 14.37
CA PRO A 143 -11.26 -48.15 14.86
C PRO A 143 -12.29 -47.50 13.93
N ALA A 144 -13.48 -48.07 13.96
CA ALA A 144 -14.59 -47.89 13.03
C ALA A 144 -15.25 -46.50 12.99
N THR A 145 -15.94 -46.30 11.87
CA THR A 145 -16.76 -45.17 11.44
C THR A 145 -17.84 -44.75 12.43
N GLY A 146 -17.64 -43.61 13.10
CA GLY A 146 -18.69 -42.80 13.71
C GLY A 146 -18.99 -41.57 12.85
N LYS A 147 -20.19 -41.47 12.27
CA LYS A 147 -20.67 -40.31 11.51
C LYS A 147 -20.64 -39.05 12.39
N ARG A 148 -19.65 -38.17 12.19
CA ARG A 148 -19.69 -36.80 12.71
C ARG A 148 -20.43 -35.94 11.68
N LEU A 149 -21.61 -35.45 12.04
CA LEU A 149 -22.37 -34.47 11.26
C LEU A 149 -21.45 -33.28 10.89
N LYS A 150 -21.38 -32.99 9.58
CA LYS A 150 -20.82 -31.73 9.06
C LYS A 150 -21.62 -30.58 9.67
N LYS A 151 -21.05 -29.88 10.66
CA LYS A 151 -21.45 -28.50 10.93
C LYS A 151 -20.91 -27.64 9.80
N THR A 152 -21.80 -27.02 9.05
CA THR A 152 -21.50 -25.91 8.14
C THR A 152 -20.72 -24.85 8.94
N PRO A 153 -19.63 -24.26 8.40
CA PRO A 153 -18.90 -23.24 9.13
C PRO A 153 -19.81 -22.02 9.28
N GLU A 154 -20.11 -21.62 10.51
CA GLU A 154 -20.74 -20.33 10.78
C GLU A 154 -19.80 -19.24 10.25
N LYS A 155 -20.28 -18.50 9.24
CA LYS A 155 -19.60 -17.29 8.72
C LYS A 155 -19.44 -16.31 9.87
N LYS A 156 -18.20 -16.11 10.35
CA LYS A 156 -17.90 -15.02 11.29
C LYS A 156 -18.14 -13.69 10.58
N THR A 157 -18.98 -12.85 11.16
CA THR A 157 -19.34 -11.55 10.60
C THR A 157 -18.14 -10.59 10.51
N GLY A 158 -17.12 -10.72 11.37
CA GLY A 158 -15.95 -9.84 11.38
C GLY A 158 -16.19 -8.52 12.11
N ASN A 159 -15.17 -7.65 12.13
CA ASN A 159 -15.23 -6.32 12.73
C ASN A 159 -15.98 -5.36 11.80
N LYS A 160 -17.23 -5.05 12.12
CA LYS A 160 -18.10 -4.18 11.30
C LYS A 160 -17.66 -2.72 11.26
N ASP A 161 -16.86 -2.30 12.24
CA ASP A 161 -16.34 -0.92 12.34
C ASP A 161 -15.08 -0.72 11.48
N CYS A 162 -14.56 -1.79 10.89
CA CYS A 162 -13.38 -1.78 10.02
C CYS A 162 -13.72 -2.35 8.64
N LYS A 163 -14.31 -1.54 7.75
CA LYS A 163 -14.64 -1.95 6.38
C LYS A 163 -13.62 -1.38 5.40
N ALA A 164 -12.53 -2.11 5.18
CA ALA A 164 -11.51 -1.78 4.19
C ALA A 164 -11.15 -3.00 3.33
N ASP A 165 -10.70 -2.75 2.11
CA ASP A 165 -10.11 -3.76 1.23
C ASP A 165 -8.60 -3.53 1.22
N ILE A 166 -7.85 -4.46 1.84
CA ILE A 166 -6.45 -4.26 2.19
C ILE A 166 -5.56 -5.23 1.41
N ALA A 167 -4.61 -4.70 0.65
CA ALA A 167 -3.50 -5.47 0.09
C ALA A 167 -2.27 -5.28 0.99
N PHE A 168 -1.77 -6.37 1.57
CA PHE A 168 -0.44 -6.36 2.19
C PHE A 168 0.60 -6.55 1.10
N LEU A 169 1.47 -5.56 0.90
CA LEU A 169 2.59 -5.64 -0.02
C LEU A 169 3.86 -5.89 0.79
N ILE A 170 4.36 -7.13 0.73
CA ILE A 170 5.50 -7.61 1.51
C ILE A 170 6.78 -7.63 0.68
N ASP A 171 7.90 -7.21 1.26
CA ASP A 171 9.22 -7.29 0.63
C ASP A 171 9.72 -8.74 0.68
N GLY A 172 9.88 -9.36 -0.49
CA GLY A 172 10.44 -10.70 -0.69
C GLY A 172 11.82 -10.70 -1.35
N SER A 173 12.53 -9.57 -1.37
CA SER A 173 13.83 -9.38 -2.03
C SER A 173 15.00 -10.02 -1.29
N PHE A 174 16.16 -10.11 -1.94
CA PHE A 174 17.40 -10.54 -1.28
C PHE A 174 17.88 -9.57 -0.21
N ASN A 175 17.48 -8.29 -0.27
CA ASN A 175 17.90 -7.28 0.70
C ASN A 175 17.39 -7.62 2.11
N ILE A 176 16.11 -7.99 2.24
CA ILE A 176 15.55 -8.41 3.53
C ILE A 176 16.09 -9.78 3.97
N GLY A 177 16.21 -10.73 3.04
CA GLY A 177 16.65 -12.10 3.30
C GLY A 177 15.64 -12.97 4.08
N GLN A 178 15.80 -14.28 3.99
CA GLN A 178 14.83 -15.29 4.47
C GLN A 178 14.39 -15.11 5.93
N ARG A 179 15.33 -14.79 6.83
CA ARG A 179 15.05 -14.69 8.27
C ARG A 179 14.11 -13.51 8.55
N ARG A 180 14.43 -12.32 8.02
CA ARG A 180 13.61 -11.12 8.23
C ARG A 180 12.30 -11.21 7.44
N PHE A 181 12.31 -11.85 6.28
CA PHE A 181 11.08 -12.19 5.55
C PHE A 181 10.10 -13.00 6.42
N ASN A 182 10.58 -14.02 7.12
CA ASN A 182 9.73 -14.78 8.04
C ASN A 182 9.21 -13.93 9.23
N LEU A 183 10.01 -12.99 9.74
CA LEU A 183 9.55 -12.05 10.77
C LEU A 183 8.47 -11.09 10.25
N GLN A 184 8.62 -10.63 9.01
CA GLN A 184 7.63 -9.81 8.32
C GLN A 184 6.30 -10.57 8.14
N LYS A 185 6.34 -11.81 7.62
CA LYS A 185 5.15 -12.67 7.52
C LYS A 185 4.45 -12.85 8.87
N ASN A 186 5.22 -13.08 9.93
CA ASN A 186 4.67 -13.19 11.29
C ASN A 186 4.00 -11.91 11.77
N PHE A 187 4.57 -10.74 11.46
CA PHE A 187 3.96 -9.44 11.79
C PHE A 187 2.65 -9.23 11.02
N VAL A 188 2.66 -9.43 9.69
CA VAL A 188 1.46 -9.32 8.84
C VAL A 188 0.37 -10.28 9.31
N GLY A 189 0.74 -11.51 9.70
CA GLY A 189 -0.19 -12.47 10.29
C GLY A 189 -0.83 -11.98 11.59
N LYS A 190 -0.09 -11.31 12.47
CA LYS A 190 -0.64 -10.70 13.70
C LYS A 190 -1.60 -9.54 13.39
N VAL A 191 -1.27 -8.70 12.40
CA VAL A 191 -2.16 -7.63 11.92
C VAL A 191 -3.45 -8.22 11.36
N ALA A 192 -3.36 -9.24 10.50
CA ALA A 192 -4.51 -9.93 9.93
C ALA A 192 -5.44 -10.53 11.01
N LEU A 193 -4.87 -11.13 12.05
CA LEU A 193 -5.63 -11.63 13.20
C LEU A 193 -6.39 -10.53 13.95
N MET A 194 -5.79 -9.34 14.08
CA MET A 194 -6.37 -8.24 14.84
C MET A 194 -7.36 -7.37 14.04
N LEU A 195 -7.30 -7.40 12.71
CA LEU A 195 -8.22 -6.68 11.81
C LEU A 195 -9.69 -7.15 11.92
N GLY A 196 -9.92 -8.38 12.39
CA GLY A 196 -11.27 -8.93 12.48
C GLY A 196 -11.87 -9.28 11.12
N ILE A 197 -11.08 -9.93 10.25
CA ILE A 197 -11.49 -10.38 8.90
C ILE A 197 -12.75 -11.27 8.97
N GLY A 198 -13.73 -10.95 8.12
CA GLY A 198 -15.02 -11.63 8.04
C GLY A 198 -15.85 -11.04 6.91
N THR A 199 -17.07 -11.57 6.70
CA THR A 199 -17.91 -11.16 5.57
C THR A 199 -18.40 -9.72 5.64
N GLU A 200 -18.55 -9.18 6.84
CA GLU A 200 -18.91 -7.77 7.11
C GLU A 200 -17.70 -6.93 7.56
N GLY A 201 -16.51 -7.54 7.64
CA GLY A 201 -15.28 -6.90 8.10
C GLY A 201 -14.36 -6.50 6.94
N PRO A 202 -13.06 -6.33 7.20
CA PRO A 202 -12.10 -6.02 6.16
C PRO A 202 -11.80 -7.28 5.33
N HIS A 203 -11.63 -7.11 4.03
CA HIS A 203 -11.10 -8.15 3.15
C HIS A 203 -9.60 -7.90 2.96
N VAL A 204 -8.82 -8.97 2.91
CA VAL A 204 -7.36 -8.85 2.79
C VAL A 204 -6.81 -9.78 1.73
N GLY A 205 -5.77 -9.32 1.04
CA GLY A 205 -4.90 -10.19 0.26
C GLY A 205 -3.45 -9.82 0.40
N LEU A 206 -2.59 -10.52 -0.33
CA LEU A 206 -1.15 -10.44 -0.17
C LEU A 206 -0.46 -10.38 -1.54
N VAL A 207 0.47 -9.44 -1.67
CA VAL A 207 1.34 -9.25 -2.83
C VAL A 207 2.78 -9.26 -2.34
N GLN A 208 3.66 -9.95 -3.06
CA GLN A 208 5.08 -9.99 -2.78
C GLN A 208 5.84 -9.11 -3.77
N ALA A 209 6.55 -8.10 -3.27
CA ALA A 209 7.54 -7.34 -4.00
C ALA A 209 8.85 -8.14 -4.08
N SER A 210 9.45 -8.15 -5.26
CA SER A 210 10.71 -8.82 -5.59
C SER A 210 11.15 -8.27 -6.94
N GLU A 211 11.98 -8.98 -7.71
CA GLU A 211 12.29 -8.61 -9.10
C GLU A 211 11.02 -8.38 -9.92
N HIS A 212 10.02 -9.24 -9.73
CA HIS A 212 8.71 -9.16 -10.39
C HIS A 212 7.59 -9.32 -9.35
N PRO A 213 6.60 -8.41 -9.30
CA PRO A 213 5.51 -8.53 -8.34
C PRO A 213 4.71 -9.82 -8.56
N LYS A 214 4.28 -10.46 -7.47
CA LYS A 214 3.38 -11.61 -7.50
C LYS A 214 2.28 -11.44 -6.48
N ILE A 215 1.06 -11.63 -6.93
CA ILE A 215 -0.11 -11.71 -6.07
C ILE A 215 -0.15 -13.14 -5.52
N GLU A 216 -0.04 -13.30 -4.20
CA GLU A 216 -0.10 -14.60 -3.54
C GLU A 216 -1.55 -15.03 -3.34
N PHE A 217 -2.42 -14.09 -2.98
CA PHE A 217 -3.87 -14.29 -2.95
C PHE A 217 -4.63 -12.95 -2.96
N TYR A 218 -5.85 -12.98 -3.49
CA TYR A 218 -6.75 -11.84 -3.63
C TYR A 218 -7.73 -11.72 -2.45
N LEU A 219 -8.46 -10.60 -2.42
CA LEU A 219 -9.46 -10.24 -1.39
C LEU A 219 -10.54 -11.31 -1.20
N LYS A 220 -10.97 -11.96 -2.29
CA LYS A 220 -12.04 -12.99 -2.25
C LYS A 220 -11.59 -14.37 -1.78
N ASN A 221 -10.28 -14.63 -1.67
CA ASN A 221 -9.78 -15.99 -1.43
C ASN A 221 -10.08 -16.51 -0.02
N PHE A 222 -10.16 -15.63 0.99
CA PHE A 222 -10.36 -16.02 2.38
C PHE A 222 -11.35 -15.09 3.09
N THR A 223 -12.21 -15.67 3.92
CA THR A 223 -13.21 -14.92 4.72
C THR A 223 -12.99 -15.06 6.23
N SER A 224 -11.80 -15.52 6.65
CA SER A 224 -11.47 -15.82 8.04
C SER A 224 -10.02 -15.43 8.32
N ALA A 225 -9.80 -14.72 9.42
CA ALA A 225 -8.45 -14.32 9.83
C ALA A 225 -7.51 -15.51 10.06
N LYS A 226 -8.05 -16.66 10.47
CA LYS A 226 -7.25 -17.89 10.68
C LYS A 226 -6.74 -18.46 9.36
N ASP A 227 -7.57 -18.45 8.32
CA ASP A 227 -7.22 -19.00 7.02
C ASP A 227 -6.21 -18.09 6.31
N VAL A 228 -6.39 -16.78 6.42
CA VAL A 228 -5.41 -15.78 6.00
C VAL A 228 -4.06 -15.99 6.70
N LEU A 229 -4.06 -16.23 8.02
CA LEU A 229 -2.82 -16.50 8.75
C LEU A 229 -2.10 -17.75 8.21
N PHE A 230 -2.82 -18.83 7.92
CA PHE A 230 -2.23 -20.02 7.33
C PHE A 230 -1.67 -19.74 5.93
N ALA A 231 -2.45 -19.06 5.08
CA ALA A 231 -2.00 -18.68 3.74
C ALA A 231 -0.71 -17.84 3.79
N ILE A 232 -0.64 -16.84 4.67
CA ILE A 232 0.57 -16.02 4.87
C ILE A 232 1.76 -16.91 5.28
N LYS A 233 1.57 -17.89 6.17
CA LYS A 233 2.68 -18.76 6.61
C LYS A 233 3.29 -19.57 5.46
N GLU A 234 2.49 -20.03 4.53
CA GLU A 234 2.92 -20.85 3.38
C GLU A 234 3.62 -20.06 2.27
N VAL A 235 3.58 -18.71 2.30
CA VAL A 235 4.19 -17.88 1.25
C VAL A 235 5.70 -18.10 1.20
N ALA A 236 6.20 -18.49 0.02
CA ALA A 236 7.61 -18.74 -0.23
C ALA A 236 8.41 -17.44 -0.37
N PHE A 237 9.68 -17.48 0.00
CA PHE A 237 10.62 -16.39 -0.26
C PHE A 237 11.09 -16.45 -1.72
N ARG A 238 11.12 -15.32 -2.42
CA ARG A 238 11.43 -15.27 -3.86
C ARG A 238 12.80 -14.71 -4.20
N GLY A 239 13.33 -13.79 -3.40
CA GLY A 239 14.59 -13.11 -3.71
C GLY A 239 14.45 -12.09 -4.85
N GLY A 240 15.57 -11.69 -5.43
CA GLY A 240 15.66 -10.64 -6.46
C GLY A 240 15.79 -9.22 -5.88
N ASN A 241 15.62 -8.21 -6.73
CA ASN A 241 15.67 -6.79 -6.32
C ASN A 241 14.42 -6.37 -5.53
N SER A 242 14.50 -5.27 -4.79
CA SER A 242 13.36 -4.70 -4.04
C SER A 242 12.59 -3.69 -4.91
N ASN A 243 12.01 -4.17 -6.02
CA ASN A 243 11.23 -3.34 -6.96
C ASN A 243 9.84 -3.03 -6.38
N THR A 244 9.81 -2.23 -5.31
CA THR A 244 8.62 -1.90 -4.54
C THR A 244 7.70 -0.96 -5.31
N GLY A 245 8.24 0.00 -6.06
CA GLY A 245 7.46 0.89 -6.93
C GLY A 245 6.70 0.10 -7.99
N LYS A 246 7.38 -0.80 -8.71
CA LYS A 246 6.76 -1.72 -9.68
C LYS A 246 5.67 -2.57 -9.05
N ALA A 247 5.88 -3.07 -7.83
CA ALA A 247 4.89 -3.87 -7.13
C ALA A 247 3.67 -3.05 -6.68
N LEU A 248 3.88 -1.82 -6.20
CA LEU A 248 2.81 -0.91 -5.82
C LEU A 248 1.96 -0.53 -7.03
N LYS A 249 2.59 -0.15 -8.14
CA LYS A 249 1.91 0.16 -9.41
C LYS A 249 1.08 -1.03 -9.92
N HIS A 250 1.66 -2.23 -9.93
CA HIS A 250 0.97 -3.46 -10.29
C HIS A 250 -0.25 -3.74 -9.40
N THR A 251 -0.10 -3.54 -8.09
CA THR A 251 -1.17 -3.74 -7.12
C THR A 251 -2.31 -2.74 -7.34
N ALA A 252 -2.00 -1.45 -7.46
CA ALA A 252 -2.98 -0.41 -7.70
C ALA A 252 -3.83 -0.67 -8.95
N GLN A 253 -3.19 -1.12 -10.03
CA GLN A 253 -3.86 -1.34 -11.33
C GLN A 253 -4.65 -2.65 -11.41
N LYS A 254 -4.16 -3.73 -10.80
CA LYS A 254 -4.71 -5.10 -11.06
C LYS A 254 -5.33 -5.77 -9.85
N PHE A 255 -5.06 -5.30 -8.63
CA PHE A 255 -5.49 -6.01 -7.42
C PHE A 255 -6.89 -5.61 -6.97
N PHE A 256 -7.29 -4.34 -7.13
CA PHE A 256 -8.55 -3.81 -6.61
C PHE A 256 -9.65 -3.72 -7.67
N THR A 257 -10.05 -4.87 -8.19
CA THR A 257 -11.10 -5.02 -9.19
C THR A 257 -12.27 -5.85 -8.64
N ALA A 258 -13.44 -5.76 -9.28
CA ALA A 258 -14.62 -6.51 -8.82
C ALA A 258 -14.39 -8.03 -8.91
N ASP A 259 -13.68 -8.50 -9.93
CA ASP A 259 -13.38 -9.92 -10.14
C ASP A 259 -12.38 -10.48 -9.11
N THR A 260 -11.54 -9.64 -8.49
CA THR A 260 -10.61 -10.05 -7.43
C THR A 260 -11.20 -9.89 -6.01
N GLY A 261 -12.41 -9.34 -5.90
CA GLY A 261 -13.15 -9.21 -4.64
C GLY A 261 -13.13 -7.83 -4.00
N ALA A 262 -12.72 -6.79 -4.74
CA ALA A 262 -12.85 -5.41 -4.28
C ALA A 262 -14.33 -4.98 -4.26
N ARG A 263 -14.73 -4.30 -3.20
CA ARG A 263 -16.10 -3.88 -2.92
C ARG A 263 -16.30 -2.40 -3.29
N LYS A 264 -17.43 -2.08 -3.91
CA LYS A 264 -17.79 -0.69 -4.25
C LYS A 264 -17.99 0.13 -2.98
N GLY A 265 -17.45 1.35 -2.95
CA GLY A 265 -17.60 2.28 -1.82
C GLY A 265 -16.77 1.93 -0.58
N ILE A 266 -15.92 0.89 -0.64
CA ILE A 266 -15.01 0.50 0.44
C ILE A 266 -13.62 1.06 0.18
N PRO A 267 -12.94 1.69 1.16
CA PRO A 267 -11.58 2.17 1.01
C PRO A 267 -10.62 1.06 0.56
N LYS A 268 -9.91 1.33 -0.54
CA LYS A 268 -8.81 0.49 -1.02
C LYS A 268 -7.54 0.91 -0.32
N VAL A 269 -6.82 -0.02 0.28
CA VAL A 269 -5.63 0.27 1.09
C VAL A 269 -4.50 -0.68 0.69
N VAL A 270 -3.33 -0.15 0.40
CA VAL A 270 -2.09 -0.94 0.26
C VAL A 270 -1.20 -0.64 1.46
N VAL A 271 -0.82 -1.68 2.19
CA VAL A 271 0.16 -1.57 3.28
C VAL A 271 1.47 -2.14 2.79
N VAL A 272 2.40 -1.25 2.45
CA VAL A 272 3.72 -1.57 1.91
C VAL A 272 4.71 -1.72 3.06
N PHE A 273 5.34 -2.88 3.17
CA PHE A 273 6.41 -3.12 4.13
C PHE A 273 7.76 -2.94 3.46
N ILE A 274 8.57 -2.02 3.97
CA ILE A 274 9.90 -1.71 3.46
C ILE A 274 10.90 -1.88 4.59
N ASP A 275 11.87 -2.79 4.44
CA ASP A 275 12.99 -3.00 5.36
C ASP A 275 14.26 -2.51 4.66
N GLY A 276 14.63 -1.25 4.92
CA GLY A 276 15.63 -0.50 4.15
C GLY A 276 15.00 0.52 3.19
N TRP A 277 15.37 0.47 1.91
CA TRP A 277 14.90 1.36 0.85
C TRP A 277 14.60 0.59 -0.45
N PRO A 278 13.68 1.10 -1.28
CA PRO A 278 13.36 0.47 -2.57
C PRO A 278 14.55 0.55 -3.54
N SER A 279 14.60 -0.40 -4.48
CA SER A 279 15.59 -0.42 -5.57
C SER A 279 15.15 0.36 -6.81
N ASP A 280 13.89 0.80 -6.84
CA ASP A 280 13.23 1.53 -7.91
C ASP A 280 12.49 2.78 -7.38
N ASP A 281 12.02 3.61 -8.31
CA ASP A 281 11.23 4.79 -7.97
C ASP A 281 9.81 4.40 -7.53
N ILE A 282 9.43 4.86 -6.34
CA ILE A 282 8.11 4.65 -5.75
C ILE A 282 7.19 5.87 -5.92
N GLU A 283 7.72 7.04 -6.30
CA GLU A 283 6.95 8.27 -6.46
C GLU A 283 5.90 8.12 -7.57
N GLU A 284 6.31 7.67 -8.76
CA GLU A 284 5.39 7.39 -9.87
C GLU A 284 4.32 6.36 -9.47
N ALA A 285 4.71 5.31 -8.74
CA ALA A 285 3.79 4.29 -8.27
C ALA A 285 2.77 4.84 -7.25
N GLY A 286 3.20 5.78 -6.39
CA GLY A 286 2.33 6.54 -5.50
C GLY A 286 1.31 7.37 -6.28
N ILE A 287 1.74 8.10 -7.31
CA ILE A 287 0.84 8.85 -8.20
C ILE A 287 -0.23 7.92 -8.80
N VAL A 288 0.19 6.80 -9.40
CA VAL A 288 -0.74 5.83 -9.99
C VAL A 288 -1.68 5.24 -8.94
N ALA A 289 -1.19 4.92 -7.73
CA ALA A 289 -2.05 4.44 -6.65
C ALA A 289 -3.15 5.46 -6.30
N ARG A 290 -2.79 6.75 -6.22
CA ARG A 290 -3.75 7.84 -6.01
C ARG A 290 -4.79 7.92 -7.13
N GLU A 291 -4.36 7.85 -8.38
CA GLU A 291 -5.26 7.83 -9.55
C GLU A 291 -6.26 6.67 -9.53
N PHE A 292 -5.89 5.52 -8.95
CA PHE A 292 -6.77 4.37 -8.78
C PHE A 292 -7.61 4.39 -7.50
N GLY A 293 -7.51 5.47 -6.71
CA GLY A 293 -8.25 5.65 -5.48
C GLY A 293 -7.73 4.80 -4.32
N VAL A 294 -6.43 4.48 -4.33
CA VAL A 294 -5.78 3.55 -3.40
C VAL A 294 -4.99 4.32 -2.34
N ASN A 295 -5.26 4.01 -1.07
CA ASN A 295 -4.56 4.59 0.06
C ASN A 295 -3.27 3.82 0.34
N VAL A 296 -2.12 4.46 0.17
CA VAL A 296 -0.81 3.83 0.40
C VAL A 296 -0.34 4.11 1.82
N PHE A 297 -0.18 3.06 2.61
CA PHE A 297 0.50 3.10 3.91
C PHE A 297 1.90 2.52 3.76
N ILE A 298 2.91 3.25 4.22
CA ILE A 298 4.29 2.76 4.25
C ILE A 298 4.64 2.38 5.69
N VAL A 299 4.90 1.10 5.90
CA VAL A 299 5.50 0.57 7.12
C VAL A 299 7.01 0.44 6.89
N SER A 300 7.77 1.43 7.33
CA SER A 300 9.23 1.40 7.25
C SER A 300 9.84 0.72 8.47
N VAL A 301 10.75 -0.21 8.22
CA VAL A 301 11.50 -0.93 9.26
C VAL A 301 12.96 -0.58 9.16
N ALA A 302 13.51 -0.06 10.26
CA ALA A 302 14.83 0.54 10.34
C ALA A 302 15.00 1.77 9.43
N LYS A 303 15.89 2.68 9.80
CA LYS A 303 16.32 3.79 8.95
C LYS A 303 17.67 3.45 8.32
N PRO A 304 17.99 3.97 7.13
CA PRO A 304 19.35 3.90 6.59
C PRO A 304 20.32 4.49 7.60
N ILE A 305 21.40 3.78 7.90
CA ILE A 305 22.51 4.36 8.69
C ILE A 305 23.26 5.39 7.83
N PRO A 306 24.03 6.33 8.42
CA PRO A 306 24.72 7.37 7.66
C PRO A 306 25.61 6.83 6.53
N GLU A 307 26.21 5.67 6.73
CA GLU A 307 27.08 4.99 5.75
C GLU A 307 26.29 4.42 4.56
N GLU A 308 25.00 4.14 4.75
CA GLU A 308 24.08 3.62 3.75
C GLU A 308 23.30 4.72 3.02
N LEU A 309 23.30 5.95 3.55
CA LEU A 309 22.51 7.06 3.01
C LEU A 309 22.86 7.38 1.55
N GLY A 310 24.13 7.20 1.16
CA GLY A 310 24.59 7.38 -0.22
C GLY A 310 24.09 6.31 -1.19
N MET A 311 23.49 5.22 -0.69
CA MET A 311 22.90 4.14 -1.50
C MET A 311 21.37 4.30 -1.66
N VAL A 312 20.77 5.24 -0.92
CA VAL A 312 19.34 5.53 -1.00
C VAL A 312 19.10 6.46 -2.18
N GLN A 313 18.40 5.97 -3.21
CA GLN A 313 18.11 6.76 -4.42
C GLN A 313 17.29 8.01 -4.10
N ASP A 314 16.29 7.88 -3.24
CA ASP A 314 15.44 8.97 -2.79
C ASP A 314 15.17 8.81 -1.29
N VAL A 315 15.64 9.75 -0.48
CA VAL A 315 15.46 9.72 0.99
C VAL A 315 14.02 10.04 1.40
N ALA A 316 13.29 10.77 0.55
CA ALA A 316 11.90 11.16 0.78
C ALA A 316 10.88 10.18 0.17
N PHE A 317 11.31 8.97 -0.23
CA PHE A 317 10.47 7.97 -0.88
C PHE A 317 9.18 7.66 -0.11
N VAL A 318 9.23 7.66 1.22
CA VAL A 318 8.07 7.44 2.09
C VAL A 318 7.03 8.53 1.87
N ASP A 319 7.47 9.79 1.93
CA ASP A 319 6.59 10.96 1.89
C ASP A 319 5.97 11.17 0.51
N LYS A 320 6.67 10.73 -0.54
CA LYS A 320 6.22 10.80 -1.94
C LYS A 320 5.26 9.68 -2.33
N ALA A 321 5.42 8.50 -1.75
CA ALA A 321 4.58 7.33 -2.03
C ALA A 321 3.19 7.43 -1.39
N VAL A 322 3.08 8.07 -0.22
CA VAL A 322 1.84 8.15 0.53
C VAL A 322 0.83 9.13 -0.08
N CYS A 323 -0.42 9.01 0.34
CA CYS A 323 -1.50 9.93 -0.04
C CYS A 323 -1.21 11.39 0.31
N ARG A 324 -0.76 11.61 1.55
CA ARG A 324 -0.45 12.92 2.08
C ARG A 324 0.66 12.79 3.12
N ASN A 325 1.62 13.71 3.08
CA ASN A 325 2.65 13.78 4.10
C ASN A 325 2.12 14.51 5.36
N ASN A 326 1.31 13.81 6.15
CA ASN A 326 0.75 14.30 7.42
C ASN A 326 1.06 13.36 8.61
N GLY A 327 1.95 12.38 8.42
CA GLY A 327 2.28 11.37 9.43
C GLY A 327 1.22 10.27 9.66
N PHE A 328 0.05 10.35 9.02
CA PHE A 328 -0.97 9.31 9.15
C PHE A 328 -0.61 8.05 8.36
N PHE A 329 -0.21 8.23 7.10
CA PHE A 329 0.08 7.14 6.16
C PHE A 329 1.48 6.53 6.31
N SER A 330 2.37 7.18 7.06
CA SER A 330 3.68 6.65 7.39
C SER A 330 3.66 6.00 8.78
N TYR A 331 4.35 4.86 8.90
CA TYR A 331 4.43 4.10 10.14
C TYR A 331 5.82 3.48 10.31
N HIS A 332 6.58 4.00 11.27
CA HIS A 332 7.97 3.60 11.45
C HIS A 332 8.12 2.59 12.60
N MET A 333 8.84 1.51 12.31
CA MET A 333 9.26 0.49 13.28
C MET A 333 10.80 0.42 13.34
N PRO A 334 11.41 0.37 14.53
CA PRO A 334 12.87 0.39 14.64
C PRO A 334 13.52 -0.91 14.15
N ASN A 335 12.86 -2.05 14.33
CA ASN A 335 13.34 -3.37 13.92
C ASN A 335 12.20 -4.41 14.02
N TRP A 336 12.49 -5.63 13.59
CA TRP A 336 11.56 -6.77 13.64
C TRP A 336 11.43 -7.46 15.01
N PHE A 337 12.04 -6.93 16.07
CA PHE A 337 11.92 -7.47 17.43
C PHE A 337 10.89 -6.69 18.25
N GLY A 338 10.12 -7.39 19.09
CA GLY A 338 9.11 -6.74 19.94
C GLY A 338 7.95 -6.10 19.16
N THR A 339 7.64 -6.60 17.96
CA THR A 339 6.71 -5.95 17.03
C THR A 339 5.25 -5.95 17.47
N THR A 340 4.88 -6.76 18.46
CA THR A 340 3.49 -6.88 18.96
C THR A 340 2.90 -5.53 19.38
N LYS A 341 3.70 -4.62 19.96
CA LYS A 341 3.23 -3.29 20.37
C LYS A 341 2.83 -2.37 19.21
N TYR A 342 3.27 -2.69 18.00
CA TYR A 342 3.00 -1.93 16.78
C TYR A 342 1.76 -2.41 16.02
N VAL A 343 1.24 -3.59 16.36
CA VAL A 343 0.07 -4.17 15.67
C VAL A 343 -1.20 -3.36 15.92
N LYS A 344 -1.50 -3.05 17.19
CA LYS A 344 -2.73 -2.34 17.56
C LYS A 344 -2.81 -0.93 16.94
N PRO A 345 -1.78 -0.07 17.03
CA PRO A 345 -1.84 1.26 16.43
C PRO A 345 -1.96 1.22 14.90
N LEU A 346 -1.30 0.26 14.24
CA LEU A 346 -1.44 0.09 12.79
C LEU A 346 -2.87 -0.31 12.41
N VAL A 347 -3.46 -1.29 13.09
CA VAL A 347 -4.86 -1.68 12.85
C VAL A 347 -5.81 -0.51 13.08
N GLN A 348 -5.60 0.29 14.14
CA GLN A 348 -6.41 1.49 14.38
C GLN A 348 -6.34 2.45 13.20
N LYS A 349 -5.13 2.76 12.69
CA LYS A 349 -4.96 3.61 11.49
C LYS A 349 -5.69 3.03 10.28
N LEU A 350 -5.55 1.73 10.01
CA LEU A 350 -6.18 1.07 8.86
C LEU A 350 -7.72 1.08 8.91
N CYS A 351 -8.31 1.20 10.09
CA CYS A 351 -9.76 1.23 10.28
C CYS A 351 -10.35 2.65 10.41
N THR A 352 -9.55 3.71 10.33
CA THR A 352 -10.02 5.11 10.38
C THR A 352 -10.41 5.61 8.98
N HIS A 353 -11.64 5.31 8.57
CA HIS A 353 -12.15 5.60 7.21
C HIS A 353 -12.11 7.09 6.85
N GLU A 354 -12.40 7.96 7.81
CA GLU A 354 -12.43 9.43 7.62
C GLU A 354 -11.08 10.02 7.22
N GLN A 355 -9.97 9.31 7.50
CA GLN A 355 -8.63 9.77 7.16
C GLN A 355 -8.10 9.16 5.85
N MET A 356 -8.91 8.39 5.11
CA MET A 356 -8.52 7.72 3.86
C MET A 356 -8.63 8.64 2.64
N MET A 357 -7.77 9.66 2.62
CA MET A 357 -7.77 10.80 1.68
C MET A 357 -7.50 10.44 0.20
N CYS A 358 -7.03 9.24 -0.15
CA CYS A 358 -6.93 8.84 -1.56
C CYS A 358 -8.17 8.14 -2.08
N SER A 359 -9.11 7.78 -1.20
CA SER A 359 -10.31 7.08 -1.63
C SER A 359 -11.10 7.97 -2.58
N LYS A 360 -11.44 7.43 -3.76
CA LYS A 360 -12.37 8.09 -4.67
C LYS A 360 -13.76 8.09 -4.05
N THR A 361 -14.10 9.20 -3.41
CA THR A 361 -15.40 9.44 -2.77
C THR A 361 -15.98 10.74 -3.30
N CYS A 362 -17.29 10.92 -3.16
CA CYS A 362 -17.91 12.19 -3.53
C CYS A 362 -17.32 13.37 -2.74
N TYR A 363 -16.85 13.13 -1.51
CA TYR A 363 -16.30 14.18 -0.66
C TYR A 363 -14.91 14.65 -1.10
N ASN A 364 -14.20 13.90 -1.95
CA ASN A 364 -12.79 14.15 -2.26
C ASN A 364 -12.44 14.00 -3.75
N SER A 365 -13.38 13.67 -4.63
CA SER A 365 -13.10 13.45 -6.06
C SER A 365 -14.05 14.21 -6.97
N VAL A 366 -14.30 15.46 -6.60
CA VAL A 366 -15.25 16.36 -7.26
C VAL A 366 -14.65 17.75 -7.47
N ASN A 367 -14.97 18.36 -8.60
CA ASN A 367 -14.73 19.78 -8.85
C ASN A 367 -16.09 20.48 -8.75
N ILE A 368 -16.25 21.39 -7.79
CA ILE A 368 -17.51 22.12 -7.55
C ILE A 368 -17.28 23.60 -7.82
N ALA A 369 -17.89 24.12 -8.88
CA ALA A 369 -17.96 25.56 -9.10
C ALA A 369 -19.26 26.11 -8.53
N PHE A 370 -19.18 27.22 -7.81
CA PHE A 370 -20.33 28.00 -7.39
C PHE A 370 -20.52 29.17 -8.33
N LEU A 371 -21.71 29.30 -8.90
CA LEU A 371 -22.12 30.43 -9.72
C LEU A 371 -23.11 31.27 -8.92
N ILE A 372 -22.64 32.41 -8.43
CA ILE A 372 -23.29 33.18 -7.37
C ILE A 372 -23.84 34.47 -7.96
N ASP A 373 -25.15 34.66 -7.83
CA ASP A 373 -25.81 35.88 -8.26
C ASP A 373 -25.44 37.06 -7.35
N GLY A 374 -24.80 38.07 -7.95
CA GLY A 374 -24.42 39.33 -7.30
C GLY A 374 -25.31 40.49 -7.71
N SER A 375 -26.50 40.23 -8.27
CA SER A 375 -27.41 41.24 -8.81
C SER A 375 -28.03 42.13 -7.72
N SER A 376 -28.57 43.28 -8.16
CA SER A 376 -29.16 44.29 -7.30
C SER A 376 -30.39 43.82 -6.52
N SER A 377 -31.12 42.81 -7.00
CA SER A 377 -32.29 42.23 -6.32
C SER A 377 -31.90 41.50 -5.03
N VAL A 378 -30.72 40.88 -5.01
CA VAL A 378 -30.20 40.16 -3.85
C VAL A 378 -29.98 41.14 -2.70
N GLY A 379 -29.16 42.18 -2.93
CA GLY A 379 -28.72 43.12 -1.90
C GLY A 379 -27.65 42.55 -0.95
N GLU A 380 -26.81 43.43 -0.39
CA GLU A 380 -25.60 43.05 0.38
C GLU A 380 -25.91 42.06 1.53
N SER A 381 -26.97 42.31 2.31
CA SER A 381 -27.30 41.47 3.47
C SER A 381 -27.65 40.03 3.09
N ASN A 382 -28.41 39.87 2.01
CA ASN A 382 -28.80 38.54 1.52
C ASN A 382 -27.65 37.86 0.77
N PHE A 383 -26.79 38.65 0.11
CA PHE A 383 -25.58 38.13 -0.52
C PHE A 383 -24.67 37.45 0.51
N ARG A 384 -24.59 37.98 1.74
CA ARG A 384 -23.88 37.30 2.84
C ARG A 384 -24.47 35.95 3.21
N LEU A 385 -25.79 35.79 3.15
CA LEU A 385 -26.46 34.50 3.37
C LEU A 385 -26.19 33.51 2.22
N MET A 386 -26.12 34.00 0.97
CA MET A 386 -25.67 33.17 -0.16
C MET A 386 -24.23 32.68 0.01
N LEU A 387 -23.32 33.55 0.45
CA LEU A 387 -21.92 33.17 0.74
C LEU A 387 -21.82 32.18 1.90
N GLU A 388 -22.67 32.31 2.93
CA GLU A 388 -22.75 31.33 4.01
C GLU A 388 -23.24 29.96 3.50
N PHE A 389 -24.26 29.93 2.65
CA PHE A 389 -24.74 28.72 1.98
C PHE A 389 -23.62 28.03 1.19
N VAL A 390 -22.89 28.79 0.35
CA VAL A 390 -21.74 28.30 -0.42
C VAL A 390 -20.64 27.77 0.52
N SER A 391 -20.31 28.50 1.58
CA SER A 391 -19.33 28.09 2.60
C SER A 391 -19.74 26.80 3.31
N ASN A 392 -21.03 26.64 3.60
CA ASN A 392 -21.59 25.47 4.27
C ASN A 392 -21.60 24.20 3.41
N ILE A 393 -21.70 24.34 2.09
CA ILE A 393 -21.48 23.23 1.16
C ILE A 393 -19.98 22.93 1.08
N ALA A 394 -19.15 23.94 0.79
CA ALA A 394 -17.71 23.76 0.58
C ALA A 394 -16.99 23.11 1.77
N LYS A 395 -17.35 23.47 3.02
CA LYS A 395 -16.72 22.93 4.24
C LYS A 395 -16.88 21.41 4.40
N THR A 396 -17.92 20.82 3.81
CA THR A 396 -18.21 19.38 3.90
C THR A 396 -17.29 18.53 3.02
N PHE A 397 -16.70 19.12 1.98
CA PHE A 397 -15.80 18.41 1.08
C PHE A 397 -14.36 18.50 1.57
N GLU A 398 -13.55 17.48 1.26
CA GLU A 398 -12.14 17.40 1.59
C GLU A 398 -11.31 18.13 0.52
N ILE A 399 -11.19 19.45 0.71
CA ILE A 399 -10.47 20.34 -0.21
C ILE A 399 -8.96 20.11 -0.09
N SER A 400 -8.34 19.69 -1.19
CA SER A 400 -6.89 19.56 -1.32
C SER A 400 -6.44 19.47 -2.78
N ASP A 401 -5.13 19.54 -3.05
CA ASP A 401 -4.57 19.39 -4.41
C ASP A 401 -4.98 18.09 -5.11
N ILE A 402 -5.15 17.03 -4.32
CA ILE A 402 -5.53 15.68 -4.75
C ILE A 402 -7.00 15.34 -4.47
N GLY A 403 -7.72 16.30 -3.90
CA GLY A 403 -9.05 16.09 -3.32
C GLY A 403 -10.15 16.80 -4.09
N ALA A 404 -11.16 17.27 -3.36
CA ALA A 404 -12.17 18.14 -3.92
C ALA A 404 -11.56 19.50 -4.27
N LYS A 405 -11.99 20.08 -5.38
CA LYS A 405 -11.58 21.43 -5.82
C LYS A 405 -12.79 22.34 -5.88
N ILE A 406 -12.65 23.56 -5.39
CA ILE A 406 -13.73 24.54 -5.36
C ILE A 406 -13.34 25.74 -6.21
N ALA A 407 -14.31 26.29 -6.94
CA ALA A 407 -14.20 27.56 -7.64
C ALA A 407 -15.44 28.41 -7.35
N ALA A 408 -15.32 29.72 -7.46
CA ALA A 408 -16.45 30.62 -7.36
C ALA A 408 -16.42 31.69 -8.45
N VAL A 409 -17.56 31.88 -9.10
CA VAL A 409 -17.82 32.94 -10.05
C VAL A 409 -19.00 33.74 -9.53
N GLN A 410 -18.83 35.05 -9.41
CA GLN A 410 -19.94 35.96 -9.20
C GLN A 410 -20.39 36.51 -10.55
N PHE A 411 -21.69 36.70 -10.73
CA PHE A 411 -22.22 37.27 -11.97
C PHE A 411 -23.28 38.34 -11.72
N THR A 412 -23.35 39.30 -12.65
CA THR A 412 -24.44 40.24 -12.83
C THR A 412 -24.81 40.29 -14.33
N TYR A 413 -24.60 41.43 -15.00
CA TYR A 413 -24.41 41.48 -16.46
C TYR A 413 -23.00 40.99 -16.85
N ASP A 414 -22.02 41.25 -16.00
CA ASP A 414 -20.64 40.82 -16.16
C ASP A 414 -20.33 39.63 -15.24
N GLN A 415 -19.33 38.82 -15.61
CA GLN A 415 -18.89 37.68 -14.82
C GLN A 415 -17.50 37.94 -14.22
N ARG A 416 -17.34 37.66 -12.94
CA ARG A 416 -16.06 37.77 -12.24
C ARG A 416 -15.72 36.43 -11.60
N THR A 417 -14.62 35.83 -12.06
CA THR A 417 -14.00 34.71 -11.35
C THR A 417 -13.42 35.25 -10.05
N GLU A 418 -14.01 34.88 -8.92
CA GLU A 418 -13.48 35.21 -7.59
C GLU A 418 -12.24 34.37 -7.30
N PHE A 419 -12.29 33.08 -7.66
CA PHE A 419 -11.16 32.17 -7.67
C PHE A 419 -11.46 30.90 -8.49
N SER A 420 -10.42 30.32 -9.05
CA SER A 420 -10.42 29.11 -9.86
C SER A 420 -10.07 27.87 -9.04
N PHE A 421 -10.26 26.67 -9.62
CA PHE A 421 -9.97 25.37 -8.97
C PHE A 421 -8.51 25.18 -8.50
N THR A 422 -7.58 26.00 -8.98
CA THR A 422 -6.14 25.89 -8.72
C THR A 422 -5.60 26.98 -7.81
N ASP A 423 -6.41 27.99 -7.47
CA ASP A 423 -5.92 29.17 -6.75
C ASP A 423 -5.72 28.89 -5.26
N TYR A 424 -6.52 27.99 -4.70
CA TYR A 424 -6.45 27.59 -3.29
C TYR A 424 -6.57 26.07 -3.14
N SER A 425 -5.64 25.49 -2.39
CA SER A 425 -5.56 24.04 -2.16
C SER A 425 -5.82 23.62 -0.71
N THR A 426 -6.23 24.55 0.16
CA THR A 426 -6.59 24.25 1.55
C THR A 426 -8.02 24.69 1.85
N LYS A 427 -8.71 23.87 2.66
CA LYS A 427 -10.07 24.14 3.10
C LYS A 427 -10.17 25.49 3.78
N GLU A 428 -9.21 25.83 4.62
CA GLU A 428 -9.17 27.07 5.39
C GLU A 428 -9.10 28.30 4.48
N ASN A 429 -8.23 28.28 3.46
CA ASN A 429 -8.07 29.40 2.53
C ASN A 429 -9.32 29.57 1.64
N VAL A 430 -9.88 28.48 1.12
CA VAL A 430 -11.13 28.53 0.34
C VAL A 430 -12.26 29.16 1.16
N LEU A 431 -12.45 28.70 2.40
CA LEU A 431 -13.52 29.23 3.27
C LEU A 431 -13.28 30.70 3.64
N ALA A 432 -12.03 31.13 3.83
CA ALA A 432 -11.69 32.52 4.10
C ALA A 432 -11.99 33.43 2.90
N VAL A 433 -11.64 32.99 1.68
CA VAL A 433 -11.86 33.75 0.45
C VAL A 433 -13.36 33.86 0.15
N ILE A 434 -14.12 32.77 0.26
CA ILE A 434 -15.59 32.79 0.07
C ILE A 434 -16.25 33.86 0.94
N ARG A 435 -15.87 33.96 2.22
CA ARG A 435 -16.46 34.94 3.17
C ARG A 435 -16.13 36.39 2.80
N ASN A 436 -15.04 36.61 2.08
CA ASN A 436 -14.53 37.93 1.72
C ASN A 436 -14.87 38.36 0.28
N ILE A 437 -15.67 37.58 -0.44
CA ILE A 437 -16.18 37.97 -1.75
C ILE A 437 -17.01 39.26 -1.61
N SER A 438 -16.63 40.29 -2.36
CA SER A 438 -17.32 41.58 -2.37
C SER A 438 -18.54 41.53 -3.30
N TYR A 439 -19.68 42.04 -2.84
CA TYR A 439 -20.87 42.18 -3.65
C TYR A 439 -20.67 43.12 -4.86
N MET A 440 -21.20 42.76 -6.03
CA MET A 440 -21.07 43.55 -7.26
C MET A 440 -22.21 44.55 -7.46
N SER A 441 -23.47 44.11 -7.37
CA SER A 441 -24.67 44.84 -7.80
C SER A 441 -24.76 45.03 -9.32
N GLY A 442 -25.93 44.73 -9.91
CA GLY A 442 -26.17 44.80 -11.35
C GLY A 442 -27.41 44.02 -11.78
N GLY A 443 -27.52 43.67 -13.06
CA GLY A 443 -28.59 42.80 -13.55
C GLY A 443 -28.28 41.31 -13.39
N THR A 444 -29.10 40.44 -13.98
CA THR A 444 -29.00 38.98 -13.82
C THR A 444 -28.92 38.32 -15.20
N ALA A 445 -27.72 38.03 -15.69
CA ALA A 445 -27.47 37.32 -16.96
C ALA A 445 -26.89 35.92 -16.69
N THR A 446 -27.75 35.01 -16.24
CA THR A 446 -27.37 33.66 -15.82
C THR A 446 -26.91 32.77 -16.98
N GLY A 447 -27.49 32.90 -18.18
CA GLY A 447 -27.10 32.10 -19.33
C GLY A 447 -25.66 32.34 -19.78
N ASP A 448 -25.28 33.61 -19.92
CA ASP A 448 -23.91 34.05 -20.19
C ASP A 448 -22.97 33.63 -19.07
N ALA A 449 -23.43 33.69 -17.82
CA ALA A 449 -22.65 33.27 -16.67
C ALA A 449 -22.35 31.77 -16.63
N ILE A 450 -23.31 30.92 -17.04
CA ILE A 450 -23.08 29.48 -17.25
C ILE A 450 -22.03 29.28 -18.33
N SER A 451 -22.20 29.92 -19.49
CA SER A 451 -21.27 29.80 -20.63
C SER A 451 -19.85 30.27 -20.28
N PHE A 452 -19.72 31.33 -19.50
CA PHE A 452 -18.45 31.82 -18.98
C PHE A 452 -17.79 30.79 -18.06
N THR A 453 -18.56 30.23 -17.12
CA THR A 453 -18.05 29.26 -16.13
C THR A 453 -17.58 27.97 -16.80
N VAL A 454 -18.35 27.45 -17.76
CA VAL A 454 -17.96 26.26 -18.55
C VAL A 454 -16.62 26.49 -19.25
N ARG A 455 -16.46 27.64 -19.92
CA ARG A 455 -15.25 27.93 -20.69
C ARG A 455 -14.03 28.23 -19.82
N ASN A 456 -14.18 29.12 -18.84
CA ASN A 456 -13.05 29.71 -18.12
C ASN A 456 -12.70 28.96 -16.83
N VAL A 457 -13.66 28.28 -16.21
CA VAL A 457 -13.45 27.59 -14.93
C VAL A 457 -13.33 26.08 -15.13
N PHE A 458 -14.26 25.46 -15.87
CA PHE A 458 -14.20 24.02 -16.16
C PHE A 458 -13.28 23.66 -17.32
N GLY A 459 -13.10 24.54 -18.30
CA GLY A 459 -12.21 24.32 -19.45
C GLY A 459 -10.79 23.87 -19.05
N PRO A 460 -10.10 24.56 -18.13
CA PRO A 460 -8.76 24.16 -17.66
C PRO A 460 -8.68 22.82 -16.94
N VAL A 461 -9.81 22.29 -16.42
CA VAL A 461 -9.88 21.02 -15.67
C VAL A 461 -10.67 19.95 -16.43
N ARG A 462 -10.84 20.09 -17.76
CA ARG A 462 -11.61 19.14 -18.58
C ARG A 462 -11.08 17.71 -18.50
N ASP A 463 -9.76 17.55 -18.40
CA ASP A 463 -9.10 16.24 -18.31
C ASP A 463 -8.90 15.78 -16.85
N SER A 464 -9.48 16.49 -15.88
CA SER A 464 -9.44 16.11 -14.47
C SER A 464 -10.16 14.76 -14.26
N PRO A 465 -9.60 13.85 -13.43
CA PRO A 465 -10.29 12.61 -13.07
C PRO A 465 -11.47 12.84 -12.12
N ASN A 466 -11.65 14.06 -11.59
CA ASN A 466 -12.74 14.44 -10.72
C ASN A 466 -14.03 14.67 -11.52
N LYS A 467 -15.18 14.42 -10.88
CA LYS A 467 -16.49 14.72 -11.48
C LYS A 467 -16.82 16.20 -11.31
N ASN A 468 -17.39 16.82 -12.35
CA ASN A 468 -17.64 18.25 -12.40
C ASN A 468 -19.09 18.57 -12.01
N PHE A 469 -19.26 19.48 -11.04
CA PHE A 469 -20.55 19.93 -10.54
C PHE A 469 -20.60 21.46 -10.53
N LEU A 470 -21.71 22.02 -11.01
CA LEU A 470 -21.98 23.46 -10.97
C LEU A 470 -23.17 23.70 -10.06
N VAL A 471 -23.00 24.51 -9.02
CA VAL A 471 -24.08 24.94 -8.12
C VAL A 471 -24.40 26.39 -8.42
N ILE A 472 -25.57 26.65 -8.98
CA ILE A 472 -26.07 27.99 -9.34
C ILE A 472 -26.97 28.48 -8.21
N VAL A 473 -26.73 29.68 -7.70
CA VAL A 473 -27.55 30.32 -6.66
C VAL A 473 -28.02 31.69 -7.17
N THR A 474 -29.33 31.90 -7.28
CA THR A 474 -29.95 33.14 -7.82
C THR A 474 -31.25 33.49 -7.10
N ASP A 475 -31.62 34.77 -7.07
CA ASP A 475 -32.86 35.25 -6.44
C ASP A 475 -33.93 35.73 -7.44
N GLY A 476 -33.64 35.68 -8.74
CA GLY A 476 -34.46 36.34 -9.76
C GLY A 476 -34.46 35.64 -11.11
N GLN A 477 -35.25 36.20 -12.03
CA GLN A 477 -35.34 35.75 -13.42
C GLN A 477 -34.10 36.23 -14.20
N SER A 478 -33.58 35.37 -15.07
CA SER A 478 -32.50 35.76 -15.97
C SER A 478 -32.99 36.67 -17.10
N TYR A 479 -32.18 37.63 -17.53
CA TYR A 479 -32.47 38.50 -18.68
C TYR A 479 -32.11 37.87 -20.04
N ASP A 480 -31.45 36.72 -20.02
CA ASP A 480 -31.00 35.96 -21.18
C ASP A 480 -31.50 34.50 -21.15
N ASP A 481 -31.33 33.77 -22.26
CA ASP A 481 -31.73 32.36 -22.34
C ASP A 481 -30.75 31.46 -21.57
N VAL A 482 -31.28 30.70 -20.62
CA VAL A 482 -30.48 29.77 -19.80
C VAL A 482 -30.41 28.35 -20.36
N ARG A 483 -31.31 27.99 -21.29
CA ARG A 483 -31.47 26.61 -21.77
C ARG A 483 -30.31 26.17 -22.65
N GLY A 484 -29.92 26.99 -23.62
CA GLY A 484 -28.78 26.71 -24.50
C GLY A 484 -27.47 26.52 -23.71
N PRO A 485 -27.08 27.49 -22.87
CA PRO A 485 -25.91 27.38 -22.00
C PRO A 485 -25.94 26.17 -21.06
N ALA A 486 -27.08 25.89 -20.43
CA ALA A 486 -27.21 24.74 -19.54
C ALA A 486 -27.05 23.41 -20.29
N ALA A 487 -27.66 23.26 -21.46
CA ALA A 487 -27.51 22.06 -22.29
C ALA A 487 -26.04 21.86 -22.69
N ALA A 488 -25.34 22.92 -23.10
CA ALA A 488 -23.92 22.84 -23.44
C ALA A 488 -23.05 22.43 -22.23
N ALA A 489 -23.39 22.88 -21.03
CA ALA A 489 -22.74 22.45 -19.79
C ALA A 489 -23.00 20.96 -19.51
N HIS A 490 -24.24 20.48 -19.69
CA HIS A 490 -24.59 19.06 -19.52
C HIS A 490 -23.82 18.18 -20.52
N ASP A 491 -23.72 18.61 -21.78
CA ASP A 491 -22.96 17.91 -22.83
C ASP A 491 -21.45 17.87 -22.53
N ALA A 492 -20.94 18.87 -21.80
CA ALA A 492 -19.56 18.90 -21.30
C ALA A 492 -19.34 18.01 -20.05
N GLY A 493 -20.35 17.23 -19.62
CA GLY A 493 -20.27 16.34 -18.47
C GLY A 493 -20.33 17.05 -17.11
N ILE A 494 -20.92 18.25 -17.07
CA ILE A 494 -21.11 19.03 -15.84
C ILE A 494 -22.53 18.80 -15.32
N THR A 495 -22.66 18.31 -14.08
CA THR A 495 -23.96 18.19 -13.40
C THR A 495 -24.31 19.51 -12.74
N ILE A 496 -25.46 20.08 -13.09
CA ILE A 496 -25.94 21.37 -12.56
C ILE A 496 -26.96 21.15 -11.45
N PHE A 497 -26.71 21.77 -10.30
CA PHE A 497 -27.68 22.01 -9.25
C PHE A 497 -28.07 23.49 -9.27
N SER A 498 -29.36 23.80 -9.36
CA SER A 498 -29.88 25.17 -9.32
C SER A 498 -30.63 25.41 -8.01
N VAL A 499 -30.35 26.54 -7.37
CA VAL A 499 -30.91 26.95 -6.09
C VAL A 499 -31.48 28.34 -6.26
N GLY A 500 -32.80 28.43 -6.32
CA GLY A 500 -33.52 29.68 -6.39
C GLY A 500 -33.99 30.16 -5.02
N VAL A 501 -33.95 31.47 -4.82
CA VAL A 501 -34.45 32.12 -3.61
C VAL A 501 -35.47 33.19 -4.00
N ALA A 502 -36.40 33.50 -3.09
CA ALA A 502 -37.35 34.60 -3.21
C ALA A 502 -38.21 34.54 -4.48
N TRP A 503 -37.83 35.27 -5.52
CA TRP A 503 -38.62 35.46 -6.74
C TRP A 503 -38.08 34.64 -7.93
N ALA A 504 -37.07 33.81 -7.72
CA ALA A 504 -36.48 32.95 -8.75
C ALA A 504 -37.55 32.04 -9.40
N PRO A 505 -37.74 32.09 -10.73
CA PRO A 505 -38.73 31.25 -11.41
C PRO A 505 -38.35 29.77 -11.35
N LEU A 506 -39.24 28.93 -10.80
CA LEU A 506 -38.97 27.49 -10.66
C LEU A 506 -38.71 26.79 -12.01
N ASP A 507 -39.36 27.24 -13.08
CA ASP A 507 -39.17 26.67 -14.42
C ASP A 507 -37.78 26.99 -14.97
N ASP A 508 -37.25 28.20 -14.76
CA ASP A 508 -35.87 28.55 -15.15
C ASP A 508 -34.85 27.70 -14.37
N LEU A 509 -35.07 27.49 -13.06
CA LEU A 509 -34.23 26.61 -12.24
C LEU A 509 -34.22 25.19 -12.80
N LYS A 510 -35.40 24.66 -13.16
CA LYS A 510 -35.51 23.35 -13.79
C LYS A 510 -34.86 23.31 -15.16
N ASP A 511 -34.96 24.36 -15.97
CA ASP A 511 -34.34 24.42 -17.29
C ASP A 511 -32.80 24.34 -17.19
N MET A 512 -32.21 24.99 -16.17
CA MET A 512 -30.78 24.93 -15.89
C MET A 512 -30.31 23.59 -15.29
N ALA A 513 -31.07 23.03 -14.35
CA ALA A 513 -30.68 21.87 -13.56
C ALA A 513 -30.42 20.61 -14.40
N SER A 514 -29.57 19.70 -13.94
CA SER A 514 -29.43 18.36 -14.55
C SER A 514 -30.60 17.44 -14.17
N LYS A 515 -30.72 16.30 -14.85
CA LYS A 515 -31.75 15.29 -14.54
C LYS A 515 -31.34 14.43 -13.32
N PRO A 516 -32.29 13.97 -12.49
CA PRO A 516 -33.71 14.33 -12.49
C PRO A 516 -33.93 15.71 -11.86
N LYS A 517 -34.79 16.52 -12.48
CA LYS A 517 -34.97 17.95 -12.16
C LYS A 517 -35.45 18.16 -10.73
N GLU A 518 -36.25 17.22 -10.22
CA GLU A 518 -36.86 17.25 -8.88
C GLU A 518 -35.83 17.15 -7.75
N SER A 519 -34.62 16.67 -8.03
CA SER A 519 -33.54 16.59 -7.05
C SER A 519 -32.34 17.48 -7.37
N HIS A 520 -32.45 18.31 -8.41
CA HIS A 520 -31.40 19.19 -8.89
C HIS A 520 -31.83 20.66 -8.96
N ALA A 521 -33.13 20.94 -8.89
CA ALA A 521 -33.68 22.29 -8.77
C ALA A 521 -34.32 22.45 -7.38
N PHE A 522 -33.81 23.39 -6.61
CA PHE A 522 -34.27 23.72 -5.26
C PHE A 522 -34.81 25.14 -5.23
N PHE A 523 -35.83 25.37 -4.42
CA PHE A 523 -36.44 26.69 -4.25
C PHE A 523 -36.78 26.96 -2.78
N THR A 524 -36.46 28.15 -2.30
CA THR A 524 -36.91 28.67 -1.01
C THR A 524 -37.47 30.07 -1.17
N ARG A 525 -38.49 30.42 -0.37
CA ARG A 525 -39.10 31.76 -0.39
C ARG A 525 -38.23 32.82 0.27
N GLU A 526 -37.39 32.44 1.21
CA GLU A 526 -36.55 33.34 1.99
C GLU A 526 -35.10 32.84 2.00
N PHE A 527 -34.15 33.77 2.08
CA PHE A 527 -32.71 33.47 2.10
C PHE A 527 -32.30 32.62 3.31
N THR A 528 -32.99 32.76 4.44
CA THR A 528 -32.81 31.90 5.63
C THR A 528 -33.12 30.43 5.34
N GLY A 529 -33.99 30.14 4.37
CA GLY A 529 -34.30 28.78 3.94
C GLY A 529 -33.22 28.11 3.08
N LEU A 530 -32.10 28.79 2.80
CA LEU A 530 -30.93 28.16 2.16
C LEU A 530 -30.25 27.13 3.07
N GLU A 531 -30.28 27.33 4.39
CA GLU A 531 -29.62 26.44 5.37
C GLU A 531 -30.05 24.96 5.24
N PRO A 532 -31.35 24.61 5.24
CA PRO A 532 -31.76 23.20 5.10
C PRO A 532 -31.39 22.59 3.73
N ILE A 533 -31.34 23.41 2.66
CA ILE A 533 -31.02 22.98 1.28
C ILE A 533 -29.57 22.48 1.17
N VAL A 534 -28.66 22.97 2.01
CA VAL A 534 -27.24 22.54 2.03
C VAL A 534 -27.13 21.01 2.06
N SER A 535 -27.91 20.36 2.92
CA SER A 535 -27.85 18.91 3.12
C SER A 535 -28.35 18.13 1.90
N ASP A 536 -29.35 18.66 1.19
CA ASP A 536 -29.94 18.05 0.01
C ASP A 536 -29.03 18.18 -1.22
N VAL A 537 -28.38 19.34 -1.40
CA VAL A 537 -27.37 19.55 -2.47
C VAL A 537 -26.19 18.60 -2.27
N ILE A 538 -25.65 18.50 -1.06
CA ILE A 538 -24.53 17.58 -0.77
C ILE A 538 -24.94 16.13 -1.05
N ARG A 539 -26.15 15.73 -0.63
CA ARG A 539 -26.67 14.37 -0.89
C ARG A 539 -26.83 14.12 -2.38
N GLY A 540 -27.34 15.09 -3.13
CA GLY A 540 -27.48 15.05 -4.58
C GLY A 540 -26.13 14.85 -5.27
N ILE A 541 -25.15 15.71 -4.97
CA ILE A 541 -23.77 15.60 -5.50
C ILE A 541 -23.19 14.20 -5.24
N CYS A 542 -23.35 13.71 -4.01
CA CYS A 542 -22.83 12.40 -3.64
C CYS A 542 -23.53 11.22 -4.31
N ARG A 543 -24.85 11.29 -4.52
CA ARG A 543 -25.59 10.29 -5.27
C ARG A 543 -25.13 10.25 -6.72
N ASP A 544 -25.10 11.40 -7.38
CA ASP A 544 -24.74 11.51 -8.80
C ASP A 544 -23.28 11.12 -9.06
N PHE A 545 -22.38 11.42 -8.11
CA PHE A 545 -21.01 10.91 -8.14
C PHE A 545 -20.98 9.37 -8.20
N LEU A 546 -21.79 8.67 -7.40
CA LEU A 546 -21.80 7.20 -7.32
C LEU A 546 -22.44 6.52 -8.53
N GLU A 547 -23.45 7.16 -9.13
CA GLU A 547 -24.13 6.71 -10.34
C GLU A 547 -23.23 6.83 -11.58
N SER A 548 -22.44 7.91 -11.67
CA SER A 548 -21.49 8.15 -12.77
C SER A 548 -20.26 7.20 -12.82
N GLN A 549 -20.18 6.25 -11.88
CA GLN A 549 -19.17 5.18 -11.79
C GLN A 549 -19.71 3.80 -12.19
N GLN A 550 -20.99 3.70 -12.58
CA GLN A 550 -21.56 2.57 -13.31
C GLN A 550 -21.40 2.79 -14.81
#